data_AF-A0A812K5K1-F1
#
_entry.id   AF-A0A812K5K1-F1
#
_cell.length_a   1.000
_cell.length_b   1.000
_cell.length_c   1.000
_cell.angle_alpha   90.00
_cell.angle_beta   90.00
_cell.angle_gamma   90.00
#
_symmetry.space_group_name_H-M   'P 1'
#
loop_
_entity.id
_entity.type
_entity.pdbx_description
1 polymer ?
#
loop_
_entity_poly.entity_id
_entity_poly.type
_entity_poly.pdbx_seq_one_letter_code
_entity_poly.pdbx_strand_id
1 'polypeptide(L)'
;MAAPVPGTTTLALRTSKRLTCQALLQHSHHYCGPVWQQKPYDCVYMPASNLAIINFTSPEACSATYQVLNMLAGTRGIVVTEVRPAQYQGLAENLAEFEASAFQPDSRRRAPQVFSNGQRVSLQAACQKCLTPELREKHRILRLTRNHGSQNILVDAFRFTEDAEGPVASSETVAARTDLPPVSAESGRQTSFGSLEGTSDLNVLEDTHCNGPR
;
A
#
# COMPACT_ATOMS: atom_id res chain seq x y z
N MET A 1 11.34 -11.57 8.60
CA MET A 1 10.39 -10.45 8.40
C MET A 1 9.29 -10.57 9.43
N ALA A 2 8.93 -9.46 10.10
CA ALA A 2 7.89 -9.48 11.13
C ALA A 2 6.49 -9.59 10.51
N ALA A 3 5.65 -10.44 11.10
CA ALA A 3 4.22 -10.48 10.78
C ALA A 3 3.55 -9.15 11.18
N PRO A 4 2.48 -8.71 10.49
CA PRO A 4 1.76 -7.52 10.89
C PRO A 4 1.16 -7.73 12.30
N VAL A 5 1.16 -6.68 13.11
CA VAL A 5 0.57 -6.71 14.44
C VAL A 5 -0.93 -7.06 14.31
N PRO A 6 -1.47 -7.95 15.15
CA PRO A 6 -2.90 -8.26 15.15
C PRO A 6 -3.76 -6.98 15.22
N GLY A 7 -4.77 -6.88 14.38
CA GLY A 7 -5.64 -5.69 14.30
C GLY A 7 -5.15 -4.55 13.40
N THR A 8 -4.04 -4.72 12.67
CA THR A 8 -3.60 -3.75 11.66
C THR A 8 -4.66 -3.60 10.57
N THR A 9 -5.07 -2.37 10.29
CA THR A 9 -6.08 -2.01 9.27
C THR A 9 -5.54 -1.01 8.25
N THR A 10 -4.29 -0.56 8.38
CA THR A 10 -3.73 0.48 7.52
C THR A 10 -2.29 0.16 7.14
N LEU A 11 -2.02 0.22 5.84
CA LEU A 11 -0.70 0.01 5.25
C LEU A 11 -0.15 1.29 4.63
N ALA A 12 1.14 1.52 4.79
CA ALA A 12 1.94 2.48 4.05
C ALA A 12 2.75 1.73 2.97
N LEU A 13 2.68 2.22 1.74
CA LEU A 13 3.32 1.64 0.57
C LEU A 13 4.28 2.65 -0.05
N ARG A 14 5.53 2.24 -0.31
CA ARG A 14 6.47 3.00 -1.13
C ARG A 14 6.51 2.40 -2.53
N THR A 15 6.58 3.26 -3.53
CA THR A 15 6.62 2.84 -4.94
C THR A 15 7.89 3.31 -5.64
N SER A 16 8.38 2.51 -6.58
CA SER A 16 9.60 2.80 -7.37
C SER A 16 9.44 3.97 -8.35
N LYS A 17 8.19 4.31 -8.68
CA LYS A 17 7.83 5.39 -9.59
C LYS A 17 6.65 6.19 -9.07
N ARG A 18 6.43 7.36 -9.68
CA ARG A 18 5.27 8.20 -9.40
C ARG A 18 4.00 7.53 -9.90
N LEU A 19 2.99 7.40 -9.05
CA LEU A 19 1.69 6.82 -9.40
C LEU A 19 0.54 7.78 -9.11
N THR A 20 -0.55 7.62 -9.86
CA THR A 20 -1.86 8.14 -9.50
C THR A 20 -2.57 7.15 -8.59
N CYS A 21 -3.59 7.60 -7.85
CA CYS A 21 -4.42 6.71 -7.03
C CYS A 21 -5.04 5.58 -7.86
N GLN A 22 -5.55 5.89 -9.06
CA GLN A 22 -6.14 4.89 -9.95
C GLN A 22 -5.11 3.85 -10.39
N ALA A 23 -3.90 4.28 -10.78
CA ALA A 23 -2.84 3.37 -11.19
C ALA A 23 -2.39 2.47 -10.03
N LEU A 24 -2.27 3.01 -8.81
CA LEU A 24 -1.99 2.23 -7.61
C LEU A 24 -3.06 1.15 -7.39
N LEU A 25 -4.34 1.54 -7.42
CA LEU A 25 -5.46 0.61 -7.22
C LEU A 25 -5.48 -0.49 -8.29
N GLN A 26 -5.19 -0.16 -9.56
CA GLN A 26 -5.08 -1.14 -10.64
C GLN A 26 -3.94 -2.12 -10.41
N HIS A 27 -2.77 -1.64 -10.00
CA HIS A 27 -1.63 -2.50 -9.66
C HIS A 27 -1.94 -3.41 -8.48
N SER A 28 -2.50 -2.87 -7.40
CA SER A 28 -2.88 -3.67 -6.23
C SER A 28 -3.95 -4.72 -6.56
N HIS A 29 -4.92 -4.38 -7.43
CA HIS A 29 -5.90 -5.34 -7.93
C HIS A 29 -5.23 -6.48 -8.72
N HIS A 30 -4.27 -6.15 -9.58
CA HIS A 30 -3.53 -7.13 -10.35
C HIS A 30 -2.67 -8.05 -9.45
N TYR A 31 -2.02 -7.50 -8.42
CA TYR A 31 -1.15 -8.26 -7.52
C TYR A 31 -1.92 -9.15 -6.54
N CYS A 32 -2.99 -8.63 -5.95
CA CYS A 32 -3.69 -9.30 -4.85
C CYS A 32 -4.92 -10.09 -5.32
N GLY A 33 -5.26 -10.05 -6.60
CA GLY A 33 -6.24 -10.92 -7.21
C GLY A 33 -7.67 -10.71 -6.70
N PRO A 34 -8.48 -11.78 -6.58
CA PRO A 34 -9.93 -11.70 -6.32
C PRO A 34 -10.31 -10.95 -5.04
N VAL A 35 -9.46 -10.97 -4.00
CA VAL A 35 -9.69 -10.22 -2.75
C VAL A 35 -9.90 -8.73 -3.03
N TRP A 36 -9.20 -8.19 -4.03
CA TRP A 36 -9.29 -6.78 -4.41
C TRP A 36 -10.47 -6.46 -5.34
N GLN A 37 -11.18 -7.44 -5.89
CA GLN A 37 -12.42 -7.22 -6.64
C GLN A 37 -13.53 -6.65 -5.74
N GLN A 38 -13.51 -7.00 -4.46
CA GLN A 38 -14.47 -6.52 -3.46
C GLN A 38 -14.17 -5.10 -2.97
N LYS A 39 -13.11 -4.45 -3.49
CA LYS A 39 -12.64 -3.13 -3.04
C LYS A 39 -12.53 -3.06 -1.51
N PRO A 40 -11.63 -3.84 -0.89
CA PRO A 40 -11.58 -4.03 0.56
C PRO A 40 -10.92 -2.85 1.30
N TYR A 41 -11.12 -1.62 0.80
CA TYR A 41 -10.52 -0.40 1.29
C TYR A 41 -11.56 0.71 1.40
N ASP A 42 -11.40 1.55 2.41
CA ASP A 42 -12.27 2.70 2.67
C ASP A 42 -11.54 4.04 2.52
N CYS A 43 -10.20 4.05 2.42
CA CYS A 43 -9.45 5.26 2.12
C CYS A 43 -8.13 4.95 1.41
N VAL A 44 -7.78 5.81 0.45
CA VAL A 44 -6.47 5.87 -0.17
C VAL A 44 -5.96 7.31 -0.13
N TYR A 45 -4.85 7.52 0.55
CA TYR A 45 -4.19 8.81 0.67
C TYR A 45 -2.80 8.76 0.06
N MET A 46 -2.47 9.72 -0.80
CA MET A 46 -1.18 9.81 -1.48
C MET A 46 -0.47 11.12 -1.10
N PRO A 47 0.17 11.21 0.08
CA PRO A 47 0.87 12.42 0.51
C PRO A 47 2.02 12.78 -0.43
N ALA A 48 2.68 11.78 -1.00
CA ALA A 48 3.72 11.93 -2.03
C ALA A 48 3.40 11.11 -3.28
N SER A 49 4.02 11.44 -4.41
CA SER A 49 3.81 10.73 -5.66
C SER A 49 4.26 9.26 -5.63
N ASN A 50 5.13 8.92 -4.68
CA ASN A 50 5.73 7.60 -4.49
C ASN A 50 5.41 6.97 -3.12
N LEU A 51 4.39 7.52 -2.43
CA LEU A 51 3.96 7.06 -1.13
C LEU A 51 2.44 7.02 -1.10
N ALA A 52 1.89 5.89 -0.69
CA ALA A 52 0.45 5.71 -0.50
C ALA A 52 0.15 5.13 0.87
N ILE A 53 -0.97 5.54 1.44
CA ILE A 53 -1.54 4.99 2.67
C ILE A 53 -2.91 4.45 2.29
N ILE A 54 -3.16 3.19 2.65
CA ILE A 54 -4.40 2.50 2.34
C ILE A 54 -5.01 2.02 3.64
N ASN A 55 -6.23 2.46 3.91
CA ASN A 55 -7.07 1.95 4.99
C ASN A 55 -7.97 0.85 4.45
N PHE A 56 -8.01 -0.27 5.16
CA PHE A 56 -8.79 -1.45 4.80
C PHE A 56 -10.06 -1.53 5.63
N THR A 57 -11.12 -2.06 5.04
CA THR A 57 -12.41 -2.24 5.72
C THR A 57 -12.36 -3.30 6.82
N SER A 58 -11.34 -4.17 6.80
CA SER A 58 -11.13 -5.17 7.85
C SER A 58 -9.65 -5.52 8.06
N PRO A 59 -9.24 -5.96 9.26
CA PRO A 59 -7.89 -6.43 9.53
C PRO A 59 -7.48 -7.63 8.67
N GLU A 60 -8.43 -8.51 8.34
CA GLU A 60 -8.18 -9.70 7.52
C GLU A 60 -7.78 -9.31 6.09
N ALA A 61 -8.50 -8.36 5.50
CA ALA A 61 -8.17 -7.86 4.16
C ALA A 61 -6.83 -7.10 4.14
N CYS A 62 -6.53 -6.35 5.21
CA CYS A 62 -5.24 -5.70 5.39
C CYS A 62 -4.12 -6.74 5.47
N SER A 63 -4.28 -7.77 6.29
CA SER A 63 -3.31 -8.85 6.48
C SER A 63 -3.06 -9.63 5.18
N ALA A 64 -4.12 -10.04 4.49
CA ALA A 64 -4.01 -10.75 3.21
C ALA A 64 -3.27 -9.91 2.15
N THR A 65 -3.61 -8.62 2.06
CA THR A 65 -2.94 -7.69 1.14
C THR A 65 -1.47 -7.50 1.53
N TYR A 66 -1.18 -7.32 2.82
CA TYR A 66 0.19 -7.16 3.33
C TYR A 66 1.05 -8.36 2.94
N GLN A 67 0.57 -9.58 3.15
CA GLN A 67 1.32 -10.81 2.84
C GLN A 67 1.73 -10.86 1.36
N VAL A 68 0.78 -10.59 0.45
CA VAL A 68 1.05 -10.61 -1.00
C VAL A 68 2.00 -9.48 -1.40
N LEU A 69 1.71 -8.24 -1.01
CA LEU A 69 2.54 -7.10 -1.41
C LEU A 69 3.94 -7.17 -0.79
N ASN A 70 4.08 -7.65 0.44
CA ASN A 70 5.37 -7.80 1.10
C ASN A 70 6.24 -8.89 0.44
N MET A 71 5.62 -9.96 -0.08
CA MET A 71 6.34 -10.98 -0.86
C MET A 71 6.82 -10.43 -2.22
N LEU A 72 6.01 -9.58 -2.86
CA LEU A 72 6.31 -9.03 -4.18
C LEU A 72 7.20 -7.78 -4.13
N ALA A 73 7.25 -7.08 -2.99
CA ALA A 73 7.95 -5.81 -2.83
C ALA A 73 9.42 -5.92 -3.25
N GLY A 74 9.88 -4.99 -4.09
CA GLY A 74 11.26 -4.94 -4.57
C GLY A 74 11.59 -5.93 -5.70
N THR A 75 10.67 -6.81 -6.09
CA THR A 75 10.86 -7.71 -7.23
C THR A 75 10.90 -6.93 -8.55
N ARG A 76 11.76 -7.34 -9.49
CA ARG A 76 11.87 -6.69 -10.81
C ARG A 76 10.51 -6.68 -11.53
N GLY A 77 10.06 -5.50 -11.93
CA GLY A 77 8.78 -5.29 -12.61
C GLY A 77 7.60 -4.98 -11.67
N ILE A 78 7.76 -5.13 -10.36
CA ILE A 78 6.75 -4.72 -9.36
C ILE A 78 6.94 -3.25 -8.99
N VAL A 79 5.84 -2.50 -8.93
CA VAL A 79 5.90 -1.05 -8.64
C VAL A 79 6.06 -0.75 -7.16
N VAL A 80 5.58 -1.65 -6.29
CA VAL A 80 5.70 -1.54 -4.83
C VAL A 80 7.10 -1.97 -4.43
N THR A 81 7.85 -1.07 -3.78
CA THR A 81 9.21 -1.35 -3.29
C THR A 81 9.22 -1.70 -1.82
N GLU A 82 8.22 -1.24 -1.07
CA GLU A 82 8.17 -1.40 0.38
C GLU A 82 6.73 -1.35 0.88
N VAL A 83 6.44 -2.14 1.90
CA VAL A 83 5.13 -2.26 2.56
C VAL A 83 5.35 -2.29 4.06
N ARG A 84 4.67 -1.42 4.81
CA ARG A 84 4.70 -1.43 6.28
C ARG A 84 3.33 -1.12 6.87
N PRO A 85 3.03 -1.56 8.10
CA PRO A 85 1.94 -0.98 8.87
C PRO A 85 2.11 0.54 8.99
N ALA A 86 1.03 1.30 8.79
CA ALA A 86 1.06 2.76 8.97
C ALA A 86 1.16 3.15 10.45
N GLN A 87 1.64 4.37 10.75
CA GLN A 87 1.70 4.88 12.11
C GLN A 87 0.30 4.96 12.76
N TYR A 88 -0.68 5.47 12.00
CA TYR A 88 -2.07 5.58 12.43
C TYR A 88 -2.87 4.43 11.83
N GLN A 89 -3.57 3.69 12.69
CA GLN A 89 -4.38 2.55 12.29
C GLN A 89 -5.86 2.92 12.29
N GLY A 90 -6.56 2.58 11.21
CA GLY A 90 -7.98 2.83 11.03
C GLY A 90 -8.30 4.17 10.36
N LEU A 91 -9.47 4.23 9.72
CA LEU A 91 -9.91 5.39 8.93
C LEU A 91 -9.97 6.67 9.76
N ALA A 92 -10.58 6.61 10.95
CA ALA A 92 -10.80 7.79 11.79
C ALA A 92 -9.48 8.46 12.21
N GLU A 93 -8.49 7.69 12.70
CA GLU A 93 -7.19 8.24 13.12
C GLU A 93 -6.44 8.86 11.92
N ASN A 94 -6.50 8.24 10.73
CA ASN A 94 -5.85 8.80 9.53
C ASN A 94 -6.56 10.06 9.01
N LEU A 95 -7.89 10.12 9.07
CA LEU A 95 -8.65 11.32 8.71
C LEU A 95 -8.41 12.46 9.72
N ALA A 96 -8.30 12.14 11.01
CA ALA A 96 -7.97 13.12 12.04
C ALA A 96 -6.57 13.71 11.82
N GLU A 97 -5.58 12.86 11.49
CA GLU A 97 -4.24 13.30 11.15
C GLU A 97 -4.23 14.18 9.90
N PHE A 98 -5.00 13.82 8.87
CA PHE A 98 -5.14 14.65 7.67
C PHE A 98 -5.78 16.00 7.99
N GLU A 99 -6.90 16.05 8.73
CA GLU A 99 -7.59 17.28 9.10
C GLU A 99 -6.68 18.19 9.94
N ALA A 100 -5.99 17.60 10.92
CA ALA A 100 -4.99 18.31 11.71
C ALA A 100 -3.84 18.81 10.84
N SER A 101 -3.49 18.11 9.76
CA SER A 101 -2.42 18.44 8.81
C SER A 101 -2.78 19.48 7.74
N ALA A 102 -4.06 19.56 7.35
CA ALA A 102 -4.59 20.28 6.19
C ALA A 102 -4.46 21.81 6.23
N PHE A 103 -3.90 22.36 7.31
CA PHE A 103 -3.54 23.78 7.44
C PHE A 103 -2.37 24.22 6.54
N GLN A 104 -1.71 23.30 5.82
CA GLN A 104 -0.69 23.66 4.84
C GLN A 104 -1.32 23.94 3.45
N PRO A 105 -1.00 25.07 2.79
CA PRO A 105 -1.60 25.45 1.50
C PRO A 105 -1.52 24.35 0.43
N ASP A 106 -0.40 23.62 0.38
CA ASP A 106 -0.15 22.58 -0.63
C ASP A 106 -0.88 21.25 -0.36
N SER A 107 -1.30 21.01 0.90
CA SER A 107 -1.92 19.74 1.31
C SER A 107 -3.29 19.50 0.67
N ARG A 108 -4.01 20.58 0.29
CA ARG A 108 -5.32 20.48 -0.35
C ARG A 108 -5.28 19.82 -1.74
N ARG A 109 -4.14 19.86 -2.43
CA ARG A 109 -4.01 19.23 -3.76
C ARG A 109 -3.99 17.71 -3.71
N ARG A 110 -3.74 17.11 -2.55
CA ARG A 110 -3.60 15.66 -2.37
C ARG A 110 -4.56 15.14 -1.30
N ALA A 111 -5.80 15.62 -1.31
CA ALA A 111 -6.82 15.15 -0.38
C ALA A 111 -7.00 13.61 -0.46
N PRO A 112 -7.20 12.92 0.68
CA PRO A 112 -7.53 11.51 0.71
C PRO A 112 -8.77 11.19 -0.13
N GLN A 113 -8.72 10.08 -0.85
CA GLN A 113 -9.89 9.52 -1.53
C GLN A 113 -10.56 8.53 -0.58
N VAL A 114 -11.75 8.88 -0.12
CA VAL A 114 -12.51 8.05 0.82
C VAL A 114 -13.61 7.31 0.07
N PHE A 115 -13.86 6.08 0.48
CA PHE A 115 -14.82 5.15 -0.09
C PHE A 115 -15.73 4.60 1.02
N SER A 116 -17.00 4.42 0.70
CA SER A 116 -17.96 3.71 1.54
C SER A 116 -18.65 2.67 0.66
N ASN A 117 -18.53 1.39 1.03
CA ASN A 117 -19.07 0.27 0.26
C ASN A 117 -18.62 0.29 -1.22
N GLY A 118 -17.33 0.58 -1.44
CA GLY A 118 -16.72 0.64 -2.77
C GLY A 118 -17.11 1.85 -3.64
N GLN A 119 -17.92 2.77 -3.10
CA GLN A 119 -18.32 4.03 -3.74
C GLN A 119 -17.56 5.21 -3.15
N ARG A 120 -17.11 6.13 -3.99
CA ARG A 120 -16.37 7.32 -3.53
C ARG A 120 -17.32 8.27 -2.79
N VAL A 121 -16.89 8.74 -1.63
CA VAL A 121 -17.61 9.75 -0.83
C VAL A 121 -16.78 11.04 -0.71
N SER A 122 -17.44 12.16 -0.42
CA SER A 122 -16.72 13.41 -0.19
C SER A 122 -15.92 13.34 1.10
N LEU A 123 -14.73 13.96 1.11
CA LEU A 123 -13.89 13.99 2.30
C LEU A 123 -14.59 14.65 3.49
N GLN A 124 -15.35 15.72 3.24
CA GLN A 124 -16.12 16.41 4.27
C GLN A 124 -17.15 15.48 4.93
N ALA A 125 -17.91 14.72 4.12
CA ALA A 125 -18.90 13.79 4.66
C ALA A 125 -18.24 12.66 5.45
N ALA A 126 -17.09 12.15 4.98
CA ALA A 126 -16.30 11.17 5.71
C ALA A 126 -15.81 11.71 7.06
N CYS A 127 -15.23 12.91 7.09
CA CYS A 127 -14.77 13.56 8.32
C CYS A 127 -15.92 13.81 9.31
N GLN A 128 -17.11 14.19 8.83
CA GLN A 128 -18.27 14.37 9.70
C GLN A 128 -18.76 13.04 10.29
N LYS A 129 -18.71 11.95 9.53
CA LYS A 129 -19.17 10.63 9.97
C LYS A 129 -18.18 9.95 10.92
N CYS A 130 -16.88 10.10 10.68
CA CYS A 130 -15.85 9.31 11.35
C CYS A 130 -15.13 10.03 12.49
N LEU A 131 -15.15 11.38 12.52
CA LEU A 131 -14.34 12.14 13.49
C LEU A 131 -15.19 12.68 14.63
N THR A 132 -14.89 12.23 15.85
CA THR A 132 -15.47 12.81 17.06
C THR A 132 -14.71 14.09 17.46
N PRO A 133 -15.34 14.99 18.23
CA PRO A 133 -14.67 16.19 18.74
C PRO A 133 -13.39 15.88 19.51
N GLU A 134 -13.38 14.81 20.30
CA GLU A 134 -12.25 14.37 21.11
C GLU A 134 -11.06 13.95 20.22
N LEU A 135 -11.35 13.22 19.14
CA LEU A 135 -10.32 12.75 18.21
C LEU A 135 -9.69 13.91 17.45
N ARG A 136 -10.49 14.90 17.03
CA ARG A 136 -9.99 16.13 16.41
C ARG A 136 -9.06 16.89 17.34
N GLU A 137 -9.47 17.05 18.60
CA GLU A 137 -8.69 17.79 19.59
C GLU A 137 -7.38 17.08 19.94
N LYS A 138 -7.41 15.75 20.10
CA LYS A 138 -6.22 14.90 20.30
C LYS A 138 -5.18 15.17 19.21
N HIS A 139 -5.55 15.06 17.93
CA HIS A 139 -4.59 15.27 16.83
C HIS A 139 -4.14 16.73 16.72
N ARG A 140 -5.02 17.70 17.01
CA ARG A 140 -4.65 19.12 17.07
C ARG A 140 -3.54 19.36 18.11
N ILE A 141 -3.71 18.82 19.32
CA ILE A 141 -2.70 18.94 20.39
C ILE A 141 -1.40 18.23 19.99
N LEU A 142 -1.48 16.98 19.50
CA LEU A 142 -0.30 16.22 19.06
C LEU A 142 0.51 16.99 18.00
N ARG A 143 -0.15 17.72 17.11
CA ARG A 143 0.53 18.53 16.10
C ARG A 143 1.22 19.75 16.72
N LEU A 144 0.55 20.43 17.64
CA LEU A 144 1.12 21.60 18.34
C LEU A 144 2.37 21.21 19.15
N THR A 145 2.32 20.07 19.85
CA THR A 145 3.49 19.58 20.61
C THR A 145 4.63 19.17 19.68
N ARG A 146 4.34 18.59 18.50
CA ARG A 146 5.35 18.24 17.49
C ARG A 146 6.06 19.47 16.92
N ASN A 147 5.34 20.56 16.66
CA ASN A 147 5.90 21.76 16.03
C ASN A 147 6.89 22.52 16.91
N HIS A 148 6.86 22.32 18.23
CA HIS A 148 7.84 22.91 19.15
C HIS A 148 9.18 22.16 19.19
N GLY A 149 9.32 21.03 18.48
CA GLY A 149 10.49 20.15 18.56
C GLY A 149 11.53 20.22 17.43
N SER A 150 11.27 20.92 16.30
CA SER A 150 12.16 21.17 15.13
C SER A 150 11.39 20.97 13.81
N GLN A 151 11.61 21.86 12.85
CA GLN A 151 10.89 21.91 11.58
C GLN A 151 11.35 20.80 10.61
N ASN A 152 10.60 19.69 10.46
CA ASN A 152 10.52 18.85 9.22
C ASN A 152 9.64 17.57 9.34
N ILE A 153 8.50 17.63 10.01
CA ILE A 153 7.90 16.42 10.62
C ILE A 153 6.72 15.80 9.85
N LEU A 154 6.12 16.50 8.87
CA LEU A 154 5.03 15.90 8.09
C LEU A 154 5.51 14.74 7.20
N VAL A 155 6.82 14.71 6.91
CA VAL A 155 7.49 13.57 6.30
C VAL A 155 7.74 12.47 7.34
N ASP A 156 7.97 12.81 8.62
CA ASP A 156 8.28 11.86 9.71
C ASP A 156 7.12 10.98 10.15
N ALA A 157 5.87 11.47 10.11
CA ALA A 157 4.70 10.63 10.39
C ALA A 157 4.53 9.49 9.38
N PHE A 158 5.14 9.65 8.21
CA PHE A 158 5.20 8.67 7.14
C PHE A 158 6.63 8.31 6.76
N ARG A 159 7.63 8.69 7.59
CA ARG A 159 8.98 8.19 7.40
C ARG A 159 8.85 6.75 7.81
N PHE A 160 8.96 5.88 6.82
CA PHE A 160 9.72 4.66 6.99
C PHE A 160 10.87 5.03 7.91
N THR A 161 10.82 4.57 9.16
CA THR A 161 12.04 4.53 9.95
C THR A 161 13.00 3.81 9.04
N GLU A 162 13.98 4.52 8.49
CA GLU A 162 15.17 3.86 8.01
C GLU A 162 15.64 3.18 9.28
N ASP A 163 15.27 1.91 9.42
CA ASP A 163 15.64 1.14 10.57
C ASP A 163 17.15 1.27 10.59
N ALA A 164 17.62 1.82 11.70
CA ALA A 164 19.00 1.99 11.99
C ALA A 164 19.71 0.71 11.53
N GLU A 165 20.57 0.85 10.50
CA GLU A 165 21.67 -0.08 10.35
C GLU A 165 22.43 0.03 11.67
N GLY A 166 22.10 -0.86 12.61
CA GLY A 166 22.94 -1.13 13.75
C GLY A 166 24.34 -1.41 13.21
N PRO A 167 25.40 -0.97 13.90
CA PRO A 167 26.77 -1.20 13.44
C PRO A 167 26.93 -2.68 13.15
N VAL A 168 27.13 -3.00 11.87
CA VAL A 168 27.45 -4.35 11.42
C VAL A 168 28.77 -4.68 12.08
N ALA A 169 28.71 -5.46 13.15
CA ALA A 169 29.88 -6.05 13.73
C ALA A 169 30.52 -6.91 12.63
N SER A 170 31.73 -6.55 12.25
CA SER A 170 32.60 -7.31 11.37
C SER A 170 32.81 -8.70 11.98
N SER A 171 31.98 -9.68 11.60
CA SER A 171 32.25 -11.09 11.90
C SER A 171 33.25 -11.62 10.89
N GLU A 172 34.35 -12.11 11.44
CA GLU A 172 35.46 -12.75 10.77
C GLU A 172 35.01 -13.87 9.82
N THR A 173 35.57 -13.82 8.62
CA THR A 173 35.53 -14.87 7.61
C THR A 173 36.33 -16.08 8.12
N VAL A 174 35.65 -17.11 8.64
CA VAL A 174 36.25 -18.43 8.82
C VAL A 174 35.89 -19.30 7.62
N ALA A 175 36.88 -19.53 6.77
CA ALA A 175 36.79 -20.44 5.64
C ALA A 175 36.70 -21.90 6.12
N ALA A 176 35.49 -22.46 6.13
CA ALA A 176 35.31 -23.91 6.21
C ALA A 176 35.28 -24.47 4.78
N ARG A 177 36.40 -25.09 4.38
CA ARG A 177 36.44 -26.02 3.24
C ARG A 177 35.56 -27.22 3.59
N THR A 178 34.59 -27.51 2.73
CA THR A 178 33.89 -28.79 2.75
C THR A 178 34.01 -29.37 1.34
N ASP A 179 34.84 -30.40 1.22
CA ASP A 179 34.98 -31.21 0.02
C ASP A 179 33.64 -31.91 -0.27
N LEU A 180 33.10 -31.67 -1.47
CA LEU A 180 31.94 -32.39 -2.00
C LEU A 180 32.42 -33.49 -2.96
N PRO A 181 31.93 -34.73 -2.83
CA PRO A 181 32.15 -35.78 -3.82
C PRO A 181 31.32 -35.56 -5.09
N PRO A 182 31.77 -36.08 -6.25
CA PRO A 182 31.09 -35.93 -7.53
C PRO A 182 29.81 -36.79 -7.57
N VAL A 183 28.67 -36.16 -7.85
CA VAL A 183 27.42 -36.87 -8.15
C VAL A 183 27.29 -37.06 -9.66
N SER A 184 27.20 -38.34 -10.03
CA SER A 184 27.06 -38.85 -11.37
C SER A 184 25.88 -38.26 -12.13
N ALA A 185 26.11 -38.01 -13.41
CA ALA A 185 25.11 -37.66 -14.39
C ALA A 185 24.16 -38.84 -14.64
N GLU A 186 22.86 -38.63 -14.43
CA GLU A 186 21.83 -39.46 -15.04
C GLU A 186 21.01 -38.64 -16.04
N SER A 187 20.93 -39.25 -17.22
CA SER A 187 20.33 -38.80 -18.45
C SER A 187 18.86 -39.18 -18.48
N GLY A 188 18.04 -38.30 -19.05
CA GLY A 188 16.81 -38.70 -19.73
C GLY A 188 15.51 -38.43 -18.99
N ARG A 189 14.75 -37.45 -19.50
CA ARG A 189 13.48 -37.75 -20.19
C ARG A 189 12.91 -36.49 -20.83
N GLN A 190 12.92 -36.50 -22.16
CA GLN A 190 12.00 -35.73 -22.98
C GLN A 190 10.56 -36.15 -22.63
N THR A 191 9.72 -35.20 -22.25
CA THR A 191 8.28 -35.30 -22.45
C THR A 191 7.81 -34.09 -23.25
N SER A 192 6.99 -34.43 -24.23
CA SER A 192 6.53 -33.65 -25.36
C SER A 192 5.65 -32.48 -24.98
N PHE A 193 5.85 -31.38 -25.72
CA PHE A 193 4.94 -30.25 -25.87
C PHE A 193 3.57 -30.73 -26.37
N GLY A 194 2.52 -30.44 -25.60
CA GLY A 194 1.14 -30.43 -26.08
C GLY A 194 0.72 -29.01 -26.41
N SER A 195 0.72 -28.66 -27.70
CA SER A 195 0.00 -27.49 -28.23
C SER A 195 -1.49 -27.68 -28.00
N LEU A 196 -2.12 -26.72 -27.32
CA LEU A 196 -3.56 -26.49 -27.43
C LEU A 196 -3.76 -25.10 -28.00
N GLU A 197 -3.92 -25.07 -29.32
CA GLU A 197 -4.58 -23.99 -30.02
C GLU A 197 -6.04 -23.96 -29.59
N GLY A 198 -6.43 -22.88 -28.93
CA GLY A 198 -7.81 -22.57 -28.57
C GLY A 198 -8.10 -21.15 -29.01
N THR A 199 -8.29 -20.96 -30.31
CA THR A 199 -8.91 -19.77 -30.87
C THR A 199 -10.39 -19.77 -30.47
N SER A 200 -10.82 -18.74 -29.79
CA SER A 200 -12.24 -18.44 -29.62
C SER A 200 -12.44 -16.97 -29.90
N ASP A 201 -12.74 -16.72 -31.16
CA ASP A 201 -13.40 -15.52 -31.64
C ASP A 201 -14.72 -15.32 -30.89
N LEU A 202 -14.87 -14.15 -30.26
CA LEU A 202 -16.18 -13.63 -29.87
C LEU A 202 -16.19 -12.10 -30.06
N ASN A 203 -16.78 -11.72 -31.20
CA ASN A 203 -17.79 -10.67 -31.40
C ASN A 203 -17.81 -9.52 -30.37
N VAL A 204 -17.54 -8.26 -30.74
CA VAL A 204 -18.39 -7.31 -31.50
C VAL A 204 -19.70 -6.98 -30.76
N LEU A 205 -20.03 -5.68 -30.73
CA LEU A 205 -21.10 -4.93 -30.03
C LEU A 205 -20.66 -4.35 -28.67
N GLU A 206 -20.85 -3.07 -28.32
CA GLU A 206 -21.58 -1.96 -28.95
C GLU A 206 -21.11 -0.64 -28.31
N ASP A 207 -20.80 0.36 -29.13
CA ASP A 207 -20.61 1.75 -28.71
C ASP A 207 -21.94 2.35 -28.26
N THR A 208 -22.05 2.72 -26.98
CA THR A 208 -23.19 3.52 -26.50
C THR A 208 -22.76 4.95 -26.21
N HIS A 209 -23.15 5.83 -27.13
CA HIS A 209 -23.10 7.28 -26.99
C HIS A 209 -23.92 7.76 -25.78
N CYS A 210 -23.28 8.41 -24.81
CA CYS A 210 -23.97 9.23 -23.81
C CYS A 210 -24.08 10.68 -24.34
N ASN A 211 -25.22 11.00 -24.93
CA ASN A 211 -25.69 12.38 -25.10
C ASN A 211 -26.18 12.92 -23.74
N GLY A 212 -25.56 14.00 -23.25
CA GLY A 212 -26.07 14.77 -22.11
C GLY A 212 -27.00 15.90 -22.58
N PRO A 213 -28.07 16.25 -21.84
CA PRO A 213 -28.83 17.46 -22.09
C PRO A 213 -28.14 18.70 -21.49
N ARG A 214 -28.34 19.83 -22.19
CA ARG A 214 -27.94 21.19 -21.79
C ARG A 214 -28.78 21.72 -20.64
#